data_AF-A0A8T0FMQ2-F1
#
_entry.id   AF-A0A8T0FMQ2-F1
#
_cell.length_a   1.000
_cell.length_b   1.000
_cell.length_c   1.000
_cell.angle_alpha   90.00
_cell.angle_beta   90.00
_cell.angle_gamma   90.00
#
_symmetry.space_group_name_H-M   'P 1'
#
loop_
_entity.id
_entity.type
_entity.pdbx_description
1 polymer ?
#
loop_
_entity_poly.entity_id
_entity_poly.type
_entity_poly.pdbx_seq_one_letter_code
_entity_poly.pdbx_strand_id
1 'polypeptide(L)'
;MASLTKNYRTTLERIEKFISPLYFTDVNLYGRQYPYKTSLPTLLHFDSNGRIPFKEAMEIGNFTPTKVGSSFGPTWTTHWFKVRIDIPESWLGKEVHLRWNAGCESMIWTSDGIPLQGLSAQDRQSFIVCNNATLEDLRQTF
;
A
#
# COMPACT_ATOMS: atom_id res chain seq x y z
N MET A 1 19.19 18.55 41.17
CA MET A 1 17.86 17.91 41.22
C MET A 1 17.23 18.07 39.84
N ALA A 2 16.99 16.99 39.11
CA ALA A 2 16.23 17.08 37.85
C ALA A 2 14.75 17.34 38.17
N SER A 3 14.13 18.26 37.45
CA SER A 3 12.69 18.54 37.54
C SER A 3 11.87 17.25 37.38
N LEU A 4 11.09 16.88 38.41
CA LEU A 4 10.16 15.74 38.40
C LEU A 4 9.00 15.91 37.40
N THR A 5 8.70 17.15 37.01
CA THR A 5 7.66 17.46 36.04
C THR A 5 8.24 17.54 34.64
N LYS A 6 7.75 16.68 33.73
CA LYS A 6 8.01 16.80 32.30
C LYS A 6 7.33 18.06 31.77
N ASN A 7 8.08 18.94 31.12
CA ASN A 7 7.53 20.09 30.43
C ASN A 7 6.58 19.61 29.32
N TYR A 8 5.31 20.04 29.36
CA TYR A 8 4.27 19.59 28.43
C TYR A 8 4.65 19.88 26.97
N ARG A 9 5.05 21.11 26.67
CA ARG A 9 5.43 21.53 25.31
C ARG A 9 6.56 20.67 24.76
N THR A 10 7.61 20.46 25.55
CA THR A 10 8.74 19.61 25.15
C THR A 10 8.32 18.16 24.92
N THR A 11 7.42 17.64 25.76
CA THR A 11 6.95 16.26 25.66
C THR A 11 6.09 16.06 24.42
N LEU A 12 5.18 17.00 24.13
CA LEU A 12 4.32 16.97 22.95
C LEU A 12 5.16 17.00 21.67
N GLU A 13 6.10 17.95 21.55
CA GLU A 13 6.98 18.04 20.37
C GLU A 13 7.78 16.74 20.15
N ARG A 14 8.22 16.07 21.23
CA ARG A 14 8.91 14.78 21.13
C ARG A 14 8.01 13.67 20.62
N ILE A 15 6.75 13.62 21.05
CA ILE A 15 5.77 12.63 20.57
C ILE A 15 5.47 12.88 19.10
N GLU A 16 5.23 14.13 18.69
CA GLU A 16 4.99 14.49 17.29
C GLU A 16 6.15 14.06 16.39
N LYS A 17 7.39 14.32 16.81
CA LYS A 17 8.61 13.88 16.11
C LYS A 17 8.76 12.36 16.09
N PHE A 18 8.32 11.67 17.13
CA PHE A 18 8.40 10.21 17.24
C PHE A 18 7.48 9.47 16.25
N ILE A 19 6.37 10.09 15.83
CA ILE A 19 5.44 9.52 14.85
C ILE A 19 5.48 10.24 13.49
N SER A 20 6.44 11.15 13.29
CA SER A 20 6.51 11.99 12.11
C SER A 20 6.95 11.21 10.86
N PRO A 21 6.33 11.45 9.69
CA PRO A 21 6.84 10.92 8.42
C PRO A 21 8.08 11.68 7.90
N LEU A 22 8.48 12.79 8.55
CA LEU A 22 9.54 13.68 8.09
C LEU A 22 10.76 13.70 9.01
N TYR A 23 10.55 13.71 10.33
CA TYR A 23 11.64 13.91 11.29
C TYR A 23 12.12 12.60 11.89
N PHE A 24 13.44 12.42 11.97
CA PHE A 24 14.09 11.26 12.62
C PHE A 24 13.61 9.91 12.09
N THR A 25 13.28 9.82 10.80
CA THR A 25 12.73 8.62 10.16
C THR A 25 13.70 7.44 10.12
N ASP A 26 14.97 7.66 10.48
CA ASP A 26 15.97 6.63 10.74
C ASP A 26 15.72 5.86 12.05
N VAL A 27 15.10 6.50 13.05
CA VAL A 27 14.96 5.93 14.42
C VAL A 27 13.55 6.01 15.02
N ASN A 28 12.66 6.84 14.45
CA ASN A 28 11.33 7.07 15.00
C ASN A 28 10.35 5.91 14.70
N LEU A 29 9.18 5.91 15.33
CA LEU A 29 8.20 4.83 15.17
C LEU A 29 7.76 4.65 13.71
N TYR A 30 7.48 5.76 13.02
CA TYR A 30 6.99 5.73 11.64
C TYR A 30 8.00 5.08 10.68
N GLY A 31 9.28 5.48 10.77
CA GLY A 31 10.35 4.95 9.94
C GLY A 31 10.68 3.49 10.27
N ARG A 32 10.51 3.08 11.52
CA ARG A 32 10.77 1.72 11.99
C ARG A 32 9.61 0.75 11.76
N GLN A 33 8.40 1.23 11.44
CA GLN A 33 7.23 0.39 11.18
C GLN A 33 7.42 -0.53 9.96
N TYR A 34 8.01 0.00 8.89
CA TYR A 34 8.32 -0.75 7.66
C TYR A 34 9.80 -0.61 7.32
N PRO A 35 10.69 -1.38 8.01
CA PRO A 35 12.13 -1.23 7.88
C PRO A 35 12.67 -1.70 6.52
N TYR A 36 11.92 -2.56 5.82
CA TYR A 36 12.23 -3.04 4.48
C TYR A 36 11.11 -2.64 3.53
N LYS A 37 11.47 -2.18 2.33
CA LYS A 37 10.53 -1.77 1.28
C LYS A 37 11.11 -2.16 -0.08
N THR A 38 10.23 -2.52 -1.01
CA THR A 38 10.57 -2.72 -2.42
C THR A 38 9.48 -2.10 -3.28
N SER A 39 9.83 -1.66 -4.49
CA SER A 39 8.85 -1.19 -5.48
C SER A 39 8.15 -2.37 -6.15
N LEU A 40 6.92 -2.16 -6.61
CA LEU A 40 6.21 -3.14 -7.42
C LEU A 40 6.90 -3.29 -8.79
N PRO A 41 7.32 -4.50 -9.19
CA PRO A 41 8.01 -4.72 -10.47
C PRO A 41 7.07 -4.51 -11.67
N THR A 42 5.77 -4.76 -11.51
CA THR A 42 4.80 -4.57 -12.59
C THR A 42 3.52 -3.96 -12.04
N LEU A 43 3.16 -2.82 -12.60
CA LEU A 43 1.92 -2.12 -12.36
C LEU A 43 1.30 -1.80 -13.71
N LEU A 44 0.21 -2.47 -14.05
CA LEU A 44 -0.53 -2.21 -15.28
C LEU A 44 -1.84 -1.50 -14.95
N HIS A 45 -2.33 -0.69 -15.86
CA HIS A 45 -3.52 0.14 -15.71
C HIS A 45 -4.44 -0.01 -16.91
N PHE A 46 -5.73 -0.03 -16.61
CA PHE A 46 -6.82 0.02 -17.59
C PHE A 46 -7.88 1.00 -17.11
N ASP A 47 -8.28 1.93 -17.97
CA ASP A 47 -9.44 2.79 -17.76
C ASP A 47 -10.68 2.12 -18.36
N SER A 48 -11.62 1.72 -17.51
CA SER A 48 -12.85 1.05 -17.95
C SER A 48 -13.92 2.02 -18.46
N ASN A 49 -13.70 3.34 -18.38
CA ASN A 49 -14.67 4.37 -18.78
C ASN A 49 -16.08 4.16 -18.18
N GLY A 50 -16.13 3.62 -16.96
CA GLY A 50 -17.36 3.19 -16.30
C GLY A 50 -17.12 2.12 -15.24
N ARG A 51 -18.16 1.83 -14.44
CA ARG A 51 -18.13 0.77 -13.42
C ARG A 51 -18.52 -0.55 -14.07
N ILE A 52 -17.53 -1.41 -14.31
CA ILE A 52 -17.74 -2.75 -14.86
C ILE A 52 -17.35 -3.81 -13.80
N PRO A 53 -17.93 -5.01 -13.83
CA PRO A 53 -17.53 -6.12 -12.95
C PRO A 53 -16.11 -6.60 -13.25
N PHE A 54 -15.50 -7.30 -12.29
CA PHE A 54 -14.15 -7.88 -12.43
C PHE A 54 -13.98 -8.71 -13.70
N LYS A 55 -14.91 -9.63 -13.96
CA LYS A 55 -14.85 -10.55 -15.11
C LYS A 55 -14.75 -9.78 -16.43
N GLU A 56 -15.60 -8.77 -16.60
CA GLU A 56 -15.59 -7.92 -17.78
C GLU A 56 -14.28 -7.15 -17.90
N ALA A 57 -13.79 -6.55 -16.80
CA ALA A 57 -12.51 -5.84 -16.79
C ALA A 57 -11.32 -6.72 -17.19
N MET A 58 -11.33 -8.00 -16.82
CA MET A 58 -10.28 -8.94 -17.20
C MET A 58 -10.38 -9.39 -18.67
N GLU A 59 -11.58 -9.47 -19.24
CA GLU A 59 -11.85 -9.89 -20.61
C GLU A 59 -11.57 -8.77 -21.63
N ILE A 60 -12.02 -7.53 -21.37
CA ILE A 60 -11.91 -6.41 -22.32
C ILE A 60 -10.73 -5.47 -22.02
N GLY A 61 -10.12 -5.61 -20.84
CA GLY A 61 -9.15 -4.64 -20.35
C GLY A 61 -7.87 -4.62 -21.15
N ASN A 62 -7.61 -3.51 -21.84
CA ASN A 62 -6.31 -3.24 -22.47
C ASN A 62 -5.34 -2.65 -21.43
N PHE A 63 -4.75 -3.52 -20.63
CA PHE A 63 -3.84 -3.14 -19.55
C PHE A 63 -2.49 -2.65 -20.08
N THR A 64 -2.13 -1.41 -19.75
CA THR A 64 -0.86 -0.78 -20.17
C THR A 64 0.03 -0.46 -18.97
N PRO A 65 1.37 -0.50 -19.09
CA PRO A 65 2.25 -0.19 -17.98
C PRO A 65 2.07 1.22 -17.43
N THR A 66 2.09 1.36 -16.11
CA THR A 66 2.10 2.65 -15.41
C THR A 66 3.07 2.62 -14.22
N LYS A 67 3.11 3.71 -13.44
CA LYS A 67 4.04 3.87 -12.31
C LYS A 67 3.38 4.58 -11.14
N VAL A 68 3.97 4.41 -9.96
CA VAL A 68 3.60 5.17 -8.76
C VAL A 68 3.84 6.67 -9.03
N GLY A 69 2.85 7.49 -8.68
CA GLY A 69 2.86 8.93 -8.93
C GLY A 69 2.22 9.36 -10.25
N SER A 70 1.75 8.42 -11.08
CA SER A 70 0.87 8.75 -12.21
C SER A 70 -0.49 9.29 -11.72
N SER A 71 -1.08 10.20 -12.49
CA SER A 71 -2.40 10.77 -12.23
C SER A 71 -3.46 10.16 -13.14
N PHE A 72 -4.64 9.88 -12.59
CA PHE A 72 -5.78 9.29 -13.29
C PHE A 72 -7.05 10.09 -12.98
N GLY A 73 -8.03 10.07 -13.89
CA GLY A 73 -9.29 10.78 -13.74
C GLY A 73 -10.08 10.84 -15.05
N PRO A 74 -11.15 11.67 -15.14
CA PRO A 74 -11.63 12.64 -14.13
C PRO A 74 -12.32 11.99 -12.91
N THR A 75 -12.85 12.79 -11.97
CA THR A 75 -13.63 12.26 -10.84
C THR A 75 -14.74 11.32 -11.31
N TRP A 76 -15.03 10.28 -10.51
CA TRP A 76 -16.05 9.26 -10.75
C TRP A 76 -15.75 8.23 -11.85
N THR A 77 -14.56 8.27 -12.47
CA THR A 77 -14.06 7.16 -13.30
C THR A 77 -13.65 5.98 -12.43
N THR A 78 -13.62 4.80 -13.04
CA THR A 78 -13.11 3.57 -12.42
C THR A 78 -11.87 3.14 -13.17
N HIS A 79 -10.80 2.88 -12.44
CA HIS A 79 -9.52 2.45 -12.99
C HIS A 79 -9.15 1.09 -12.40
N TRP A 80 -8.79 0.17 -13.27
CA TRP A 80 -8.34 -1.17 -12.92
C TRP A 80 -6.82 -1.21 -12.94
N PHE A 81 -6.25 -1.81 -11.91
CA PHE A 81 -4.81 -2.03 -11.83
C PHE A 81 -4.54 -3.52 -11.69
N LYS A 82 -3.63 -4.04 -12.53
CA LYS A 82 -3.02 -5.35 -12.32
C LYS A 82 -1.68 -5.16 -11.65
N VAL A 83 -1.52 -5.78 -10.49
CA VAL A 83 -0.38 -5.60 -9.61
C VAL A 83 0.34 -6.94 -9.47
N ARG A 84 1.58 -7.01 -9.94
CA ARG A 84 2.46 -8.13 -9.62
C ARG A 84 3.35 -7.75 -8.45
N ILE A 85 3.35 -8.58 -7.42
CA ILE A 85 4.17 -8.46 -6.22
C ILE A 85 5.24 -9.54 -6.27
N ASP A 86 6.50 -9.12 -6.33
CA ASP A 86 7.64 -10.02 -6.15
C ASP A 86 8.25 -9.75 -4.76
N ILE A 87 8.07 -10.69 -3.83
CA ILE A 87 8.60 -10.59 -2.46
C ILE A 87 10.07 -11.05 -2.49
N PRO A 88 11.03 -10.24 -2.03
CA PRO A 88 12.42 -10.67 -1.94
C PRO A 88 12.61 -11.86 -0.98
N GLU A 89 13.48 -12.81 -1.33
CA GLU A 89 13.79 -13.96 -0.45
C GLU A 89 14.30 -13.55 0.95
N SER A 90 14.94 -12.39 1.06
CA SER A 90 15.37 -11.83 2.36
C SER A 90 14.21 -11.43 3.28
N TRP A 91 12.96 -11.51 2.80
CA TRP A 91 11.74 -11.26 3.56
C TRP A 91 11.03 -12.54 4.00
N LEU A 92 11.56 -13.72 3.67
CA LEU A 92 11.05 -14.98 4.21
C LEU A 92 10.97 -14.92 5.73
N GLY A 93 9.89 -15.47 6.30
CA GLY A 93 9.65 -15.42 7.74
C GLY A 93 8.97 -14.13 8.23
N LYS A 94 8.68 -13.15 7.36
CA LYS A 94 8.15 -11.84 7.73
C LYS A 94 6.73 -11.61 7.22
N GLU A 95 5.99 -10.77 7.93
CA GLU A 95 4.71 -10.23 7.46
C GLU A 95 4.96 -9.20 6.35
N VAL A 96 4.19 -9.29 5.26
CA VAL A 96 4.34 -8.44 4.07
C VAL A 96 3.05 -7.71 3.78
N HIS A 97 3.16 -6.40 3.55
CA HIS A 97 2.04 -5.52 3.26
C HIS A 97 2.19 -4.91 1.87
N LEU A 98 1.11 -4.92 1.10
CA LEU A 98 0.92 -4.02 -0.03
C LEU A 98 0.48 -2.66 0.53
N ARG A 99 1.26 -1.61 0.28
CA ARG A 99 0.85 -0.23 0.60
C ARG A 99 0.29 0.42 -0.65
N TRP A 100 -0.97 0.84 -0.57
CA TRP A 100 -1.69 1.46 -1.67
C TRP A 100 -2.45 2.68 -1.17
N ASN A 101 -2.00 3.86 -1.62
CA ASN A 101 -2.68 5.11 -1.35
C ASN A 101 -2.83 5.88 -2.68
N ALA A 102 -3.99 5.71 -3.31
CA ALA A 102 -4.34 6.38 -4.57
C ALA A 102 -5.12 7.69 -4.35
N GLY A 103 -5.31 8.13 -3.10
CA GLY A 103 -6.13 9.31 -2.81
C GLY A 103 -7.65 9.11 -3.02
N CYS A 104 -8.11 7.88 -3.19
CA CYS A 104 -9.51 7.51 -3.44
C CYS A 104 -9.87 6.16 -2.79
N GLU A 105 -11.04 5.63 -3.14
CA GLU A 105 -11.47 4.27 -2.79
C GLU A 105 -10.87 3.24 -3.74
N SER A 106 -10.56 2.04 -3.26
CA SER A 106 -10.11 0.92 -4.08
C SER A 106 -10.57 -0.41 -3.50
N MET A 107 -10.64 -1.46 -4.32
CA MET A 107 -10.97 -2.82 -3.89
C MET A 107 -9.89 -3.78 -4.39
N ILE A 108 -9.34 -4.59 -3.51
CA ILE A 108 -8.41 -5.67 -3.85
C ILE A 108 -9.20 -6.90 -4.27
N TRP A 109 -8.80 -7.54 -5.36
CA TRP A 109 -9.36 -8.78 -5.87
C TRP A 109 -8.26 -9.82 -6.00
N THR A 110 -8.61 -11.11 -5.91
CA THR A 110 -7.73 -12.18 -6.37
C THR A 110 -7.72 -12.25 -7.90
N SER A 111 -6.75 -12.97 -8.47
CA SER A 111 -6.72 -13.29 -9.91
C SER A 111 -7.98 -14.00 -10.40
N ASP A 112 -8.69 -14.69 -9.50
CA ASP A 112 -9.91 -15.44 -9.80
C ASP A 112 -11.19 -14.62 -9.57
N GLY A 113 -11.07 -13.34 -9.22
CA GLY A 113 -12.20 -12.43 -9.09
C GLY A 113 -12.92 -12.49 -7.74
N ILE A 114 -12.24 -12.93 -6.68
CA ILE A 114 -12.77 -12.89 -5.31
C ILE A 114 -12.38 -11.55 -4.66
N PRO A 115 -13.33 -10.74 -4.17
CA PRO A 115 -13.01 -9.50 -3.48
C PRO A 115 -12.42 -9.80 -2.10
N LEU A 116 -11.31 -9.15 -1.76
CA LEU A 116 -10.60 -9.37 -0.51
C LEU A 116 -10.78 -8.22 0.48
N GLN A 117 -10.46 -6.98 0.06
CA GLN A 117 -10.44 -5.85 0.97
C GLN A 117 -10.63 -4.51 0.25
N GLY A 118 -11.52 -3.67 0.80
CA GLY A 118 -11.63 -2.25 0.44
C GLY A 118 -10.52 -1.41 1.08
N LEU A 119 -9.97 -0.48 0.31
CA LEU A 119 -8.96 0.50 0.72
C LEU A 119 -9.52 1.91 0.59
N SER A 120 -9.09 2.81 1.47
CA SER A 120 -9.43 4.22 1.45
C SER A 120 -8.23 5.07 1.83
N ALA A 121 -8.11 6.26 1.23
CA ALA A 121 -6.99 7.15 1.49
C ALA A 121 -6.89 7.66 2.93
N GLN A 122 -7.97 7.63 3.71
CA GLN A 122 -7.98 8.18 5.07
C GLN A 122 -7.87 7.09 6.14
N ASP A 123 -8.45 5.91 5.92
CA ASP A 123 -8.55 4.89 6.97
C ASP A 123 -7.67 3.68 6.69
N ARG A 124 -7.69 3.15 5.45
CA ARG A 124 -7.05 1.86 5.14
C ARG A 124 -6.22 1.92 3.87
N GLN A 125 -4.92 2.15 4.05
CA GLN A 125 -3.94 2.27 2.96
C GLN A 125 -3.04 1.03 2.79
N SER A 126 -3.31 -0.07 3.49
CA SER A 126 -2.52 -1.29 3.38
C SER A 126 -3.37 -2.56 3.36
N PHE A 127 -2.83 -3.59 2.71
CA PHE A 127 -3.37 -4.94 2.65
C PHE A 127 -2.27 -5.94 3.02
N ILE A 128 -2.58 -6.88 3.92
CA ILE A 128 -1.65 -7.94 4.30
C ILE A 128 -1.61 -8.96 3.17
N VAL A 129 -0.48 -9.04 2.49
CA VAL A 129 -0.24 -10.01 1.40
C VAL A 129 -0.01 -11.40 2.00
N CYS A 130 0.82 -11.48 3.04
CA CYS A 130 1.00 -12.69 3.83
C CYS A 130 1.45 -12.32 5.26
N ASN A 131 1.03 -13.12 6.25
CA ASN A 131 1.46 -12.93 7.65
C ASN A 131 2.88 -13.46 7.89
N ASN A 132 3.33 -14.40 7.05
CA ASN A 132 4.62 -15.05 7.16
C ASN A 132 5.07 -15.53 5.79
N ALA A 133 5.92 -14.76 5.10
CA ALA A 133 6.32 -15.05 3.74
C ALA A 133 7.07 -16.39 3.63
N THR A 134 6.58 -17.24 2.73
CA THR A 134 7.16 -18.53 2.35
C THR A 134 7.68 -18.50 0.92
N LEU A 135 8.27 -19.60 0.45
CA LEU A 135 8.75 -19.72 -0.94
C LEU A 135 7.59 -19.66 -1.96
N GLU A 136 6.38 -20.05 -1.55
CA GLU A 136 5.18 -20.00 -2.41
C GLU A 136 4.67 -18.57 -2.58
N ASP A 137 4.89 -17.71 -1.57
CA ASP A 137 4.42 -16.33 -1.55
C ASP A 137 5.28 -15.38 -2.39
N LEU A 138 6.44 -15.83 -2.89
CA LEU A 138 7.44 -14.96 -3.50
C LEU A 138 6.94 -14.22 -4.75
N ARG A 139 5.90 -14.74 -5.42
CA ARG A 139 5.30 -14.10 -6.59
C ARG A 139 3.79 -14.18 -6.49
N GLN A 140 3.15 -13.03 -6.37
CA GLN A 140 1.69 -12.92 -6.29
C GLN A 140 1.19 -11.91 -7.32
N THR A 141 -0.03 -12.14 -7.82
CA THR A 141 -0.69 -11.21 -8.75
C THR A 141 -2.10 -10.93 -8.23
N PHE A 142 -2.42 -9.64 -8.17
CA PHE A 142 -3.71 -9.09 -7.78
C PHE A 142 -4.24 -8.18 -8.89
#